data_AF-A0A9D1EZS9-F1
#
_entry.id   AF-A0A9D1EZS9-F1
#
_cell.length_a   1.000
_cell.length_b   1.000
_cell.length_c   1.000
_cell.angle_alpha   90.00
_cell.angle_beta   90.00
_cell.angle_gamma   90.00
#
_symmetry.space_group_name_H-M   'P 1'
#
loop_
_entity.id
_entity.type
_entity.pdbx_description
1 polymer ?
#
loop_
_entity_poly.entity_id
_entity_poly.type
_entity_poly.pdbx_seq_one_letter_code
_entity_poly.pdbx_strand_id
1 'polypeptide(L)'
;MINNVNLYSVQPHYFRLDNRKQAESQTYTPVQTSLYKTKGLNVSFGSLIKGQDFIEEECIRMLRKVRENRYRKFAEDDIKEIITELHSAPKPSEKQNILQEVLEVENEDNGSKPDKKMIKQLVHLIAGRPEAERFAILEFAENELKYTTEPLTAFNNIPRKKQDKLVKILNKINNINEPGLFKSDKARIETIDSLYDLFRVPVYAEEDLRHVSQTQADTYKLEQLHLLRDDVKFFQKDKYYSDDKTKSKVTSTAYQIYNYFLENVI
;
A
#
# COMPACT_ATOMS: atom_id res chain seq x y z
N MET A 1 -43.44 74.50 43.25
CA MET A 1 -42.94 73.31 43.97
C MET A 1 -42.02 72.60 42.98
N ILE A 2 -40.69 72.80 43.00
CA ILE A 2 -39.70 72.42 44.04
C ILE A 2 -39.76 70.89 44.24
N ASN A 3 -38.74 70.05 44.11
CA ASN A 3 -37.31 70.06 43.76
C ASN A 3 -36.98 68.57 43.46
N ASN A 4 -36.04 68.16 42.62
CA ASN A 4 -34.60 68.06 42.85
C ASN A 4 -33.97 67.67 41.48
N VAL A 5 -33.14 68.49 40.83
CA VAL A 5 -31.68 68.66 41.06
C VAL A 5 -30.95 67.32 40.84
N ASN A 6 -30.42 67.02 39.64
CA ASN A 6 -29.28 67.61 38.94
C ASN A 6 -27.94 67.35 39.67
N LEU A 7 -27.04 66.59 39.04
CA LEU A 7 -25.60 66.80 39.14
C LEU A 7 -25.02 66.62 37.74
N TYR A 8 -25.00 67.73 37.01
CA TYR A 8 -23.88 68.29 36.25
C TYR A 8 -23.03 67.30 35.43
N SER A 9 -22.66 67.53 34.18
CA SER A 9 -22.76 68.57 33.14
C SER A 9 -21.66 68.12 32.14
N VAL A 10 -21.55 68.46 30.86
CA VAL A 10 -21.72 69.69 30.10
C VAL A 10 -21.78 69.25 28.63
N GLN A 11 -22.58 69.95 27.83
CA GLN A 11 -22.68 69.84 26.37
C GLN A 11 -21.45 70.42 25.61
N PRO A 12 -21.36 70.25 24.28
CA PRO A 12 -20.10 70.17 23.52
C PRO A 12 -19.67 71.50 22.88
N HIS A 13 -18.39 71.61 22.47
CA HIS A 13 -17.98 72.07 21.12
C HIS A 13 -16.44 72.25 20.94
N TYR A 14 -15.97 71.80 19.77
CA TYR A 14 -14.77 72.13 18.96
C TYR A 14 -13.37 72.21 19.62
N PHE A 15 -12.38 71.49 19.03
CA PHE A 15 -11.40 72.07 18.09
C PHE A 15 -10.48 70.99 17.50
N ARG A 16 -10.17 71.15 16.19
CA ARG A 16 -9.06 70.47 15.49
C ARG A 16 -7.71 70.84 16.10
N LEU A 17 -6.75 69.93 16.03
CA LEU A 17 -5.35 70.25 15.70
C LEU A 17 -4.65 69.02 15.09
N ASP A 18 -3.98 69.26 13.98
CA ASP A 18 -3.25 68.32 13.14
C ASP A 18 -1.95 67.79 13.76
N ASN A 19 -1.54 66.61 13.30
CA ASN A 19 -0.18 66.16 13.01
C ASN A 19 0.90 66.17 14.12
N ARG A 20 1.31 64.98 14.58
CA ARG A 20 2.62 64.33 14.32
C ARG A 20 2.98 63.25 15.36
N LYS A 21 3.49 62.14 14.81
CA LYS A 21 4.51 61.20 15.34
C LYS A 21 4.15 60.30 16.55
N GLN A 22 4.24 58.98 16.28
CA GLN A 22 4.97 57.92 17.01
C GLN A 22 4.85 57.90 18.56
N ALA A 23 4.60 56.80 19.25
CA ALA A 23 4.84 55.38 18.97
C ALA A 23 4.08 54.48 19.98
N GLU A 24 4.03 53.18 19.66
CA GLU A 24 3.86 52.02 20.56
C GLU A 24 2.48 51.88 21.27
N SER A 25 1.88 50.70 21.42
CA SER A 25 2.33 49.31 21.34
C SER A 25 1.11 48.45 20.99
N GLN A 26 1.26 47.49 20.07
CA GLN A 26 0.26 46.45 19.89
C GLN A 26 0.91 45.10 20.12
N THR A 27 0.35 44.40 21.09
CA THR A 27 0.59 43.02 21.49
C THR A 27 0.64 42.12 20.26
N TYR A 28 1.83 41.57 20.02
CA TYR A 28 2.13 40.65 18.94
C TYR A 28 1.51 39.28 19.26
N THR A 29 0.29 39.03 18.80
CA THR A 29 -0.13 37.65 18.52
C THR A 29 0.26 37.38 17.07
N PRO A 30 1.13 36.39 16.78
CA PRO A 30 1.43 36.06 15.40
C PRO A 30 0.17 35.42 14.82
N VAL A 31 -0.56 36.20 14.04
CA VAL A 31 -1.61 35.68 13.15
C VAL A 31 -0.91 34.67 12.26
N GLN A 32 -1.26 33.39 12.44
CA GLN A 32 -0.81 32.31 11.58
C GLN A 32 -1.35 32.62 10.17
N THR A 33 -0.54 33.31 9.38
CA THR A 33 -0.82 33.54 7.98
C THR A 33 -0.56 32.22 7.29
N SER A 34 -1.61 31.60 6.77
CA SER A 34 -1.42 30.46 5.90
C SER A 34 -0.47 30.87 4.77
N LEU A 35 0.42 29.96 4.37
CA LEU A 35 1.43 30.11 3.31
C LEU A 35 0.89 30.65 1.97
N TYR A 36 -0.42 30.82 1.83
CA TYR A 36 -1.14 31.20 0.63
C TYR A 36 -1.38 32.71 0.46
N LYS A 37 -0.97 33.57 1.42
CA LYS A 37 -1.16 35.03 1.32
C LYS A 37 0.06 35.83 0.87
N THR A 38 1.21 35.21 0.66
CA THR A 38 2.37 35.87 0.06
C THR A 38 2.18 35.98 -1.46
N LYS A 39 1.77 37.18 -1.91
CA LYS A 39 1.80 37.60 -3.31
C LYS A 39 3.21 37.37 -3.87
N GLY A 40 3.34 36.48 -4.86
CA GLY A 40 4.56 36.33 -5.65
C GLY A 40 5.04 34.91 -5.88
N LEU A 41 4.15 33.96 -6.20
CA LEU A 41 4.43 32.77 -7.02
C LEU A 41 3.12 31.99 -7.14
N ASN A 42 2.36 32.30 -8.19
CA ASN A 42 1.22 31.48 -8.59
C ASN A 42 1.80 30.24 -9.31
N VAL A 43 2.45 29.35 -8.56
CA VAL A 43 2.79 28.02 -9.09
C VAL A 43 1.45 27.33 -9.25
N SER A 44 1.02 27.07 -10.48
CA SER A 44 -0.14 26.25 -10.77
C SER A 44 -0.01 24.94 -9.97
N PHE A 45 -0.86 24.79 -8.97
CA PHE A 45 -0.79 23.68 -8.05
C PHE A 45 -1.22 22.40 -8.79
N GLY A 46 -0.26 21.62 -9.31
CA GLY A 46 -0.47 20.26 -9.84
C GLY A 46 -0.41 20.08 -11.37
N SER A 47 0.63 20.54 -12.06
CA SER A 47 0.82 20.22 -13.49
C SER A 47 2.29 20.24 -13.97
N LEU A 48 3.25 19.75 -13.16
CA LEU A 48 4.63 19.61 -13.64
C LEU A 48 4.88 18.24 -14.26
N ILE A 49 4.35 17.17 -13.66
CA ILE A 49 4.33 15.88 -14.34
C ILE A 49 3.32 15.90 -15.46
N LYS A 50 3.86 15.67 -16.65
CA LYS A 50 3.17 15.39 -17.89
C LYS A 50 3.64 14.02 -18.36
N GLY A 51 2.70 13.22 -18.85
CA GLY A 51 3.00 11.97 -19.52
C GLY A 51 3.75 12.25 -20.82
N GLN A 52 4.63 11.34 -21.20
CA GLN A 52 5.30 11.43 -22.50
C GLN A 52 4.35 11.10 -23.65
N ASP A 53 3.32 10.31 -23.35
CA ASP A 53 2.28 9.89 -24.29
C ASP A 53 0.88 9.96 -23.64
N PHE A 54 -0.14 9.68 -24.46
CA PHE A 54 -1.53 9.68 -24.02
C PHE A 54 -1.82 8.65 -22.91
N ILE A 55 -1.16 7.49 -22.95
CA ILE A 55 -1.38 6.42 -21.96
C ILE A 55 -0.83 6.84 -20.59
N GLU A 56 0.33 7.48 -20.55
CA GLU A 56 0.90 8.02 -19.32
C GLU A 56 0.06 9.16 -18.75
N GLU A 57 -0.45 10.06 -19.58
CA GLU A 57 -1.39 11.10 -19.13
C GLU A 57 -2.66 10.50 -18.53
N GLU A 58 -3.16 9.39 -19.09
CA GLU A 58 -4.29 8.65 -18.53
C GLU A 58 -3.96 8.01 -17.18
N CYS A 59 -2.78 7.40 -17.03
CA CYS A 59 -2.31 6.85 -15.76
C CYS A 59 -2.17 7.95 -14.69
N ILE A 60 -1.54 9.07 -15.05
CA ILE A 60 -1.43 10.26 -14.19
C ILE A 60 -2.82 10.77 -13.80
N ARG A 61 -3.76 10.77 -14.73
CA ARG A 61 -5.16 11.15 -14.48
C ARG A 61 -5.82 10.20 -13.50
N MET A 62 -5.60 8.89 -13.58
CA MET A 62 -6.13 7.90 -12.62
C MET A 62 -5.54 8.12 -11.22
N LEU A 63 -4.22 8.30 -11.10
CA LEU A 63 -3.55 8.60 -9.82
C LEU A 63 -4.02 9.92 -9.20
N ARG A 64 -4.34 10.92 -10.04
CA ARG A 64 -4.90 12.21 -9.62
C ARG A 64 -6.41 12.15 -9.35
N LYS A 65 -7.15 11.24 -9.99
CA LYS A 65 -8.60 11.02 -9.79
C LYS A 65 -8.84 10.14 -8.56
N VAL A 66 -8.68 10.76 -7.39
CA VAL A 66 -9.53 10.48 -6.22
C VAL A 66 -10.54 11.62 -6.11
N ARG A 67 -11.39 11.75 -7.15
CA ARG A 67 -12.61 12.58 -7.10
C ARG A 67 -13.67 11.62 -6.60
N GLU A 68 -14.13 11.67 -5.36
CA GLU A 68 -14.87 12.77 -4.76
C GLU A 68 -14.39 13.02 -3.32
N ASN A 69 -14.17 14.29 -2.97
CA ASN A 69 -13.75 14.80 -1.65
C ASN A 69 -12.25 14.75 -1.28
N ARG A 70 -11.51 15.65 -1.94
CA ARG A 70 -10.46 16.51 -1.34
C ARG A 70 -9.22 15.85 -0.69
N TYR A 71 -8.70 14.75 -1.22
CA TYR A 71 -7.32 14.36 -0.90
C TYR A 71 -6.55 13.92 -2.16
N ARG A 72 -5.44 14.62 -2.44
CA ARG A 72 -4.42 14.11 -3.37
C ARG A 72 -3.71 12.97 -2.65
N LYS A 73 -4.08 11.72 -2.97
CA LYS A 73 -3.45 10.54 -2.37
C LYS A 73 -1.95 10.44 -2.72
N PHE A 74 -1.57 10.89 -3.92
CA PHE A 74 -0.20 10.82 -4.42
C PHE A 74 0.40 12.22 -4.61
N ALA A 75 1.64 12.41 -4.14
CA ALA A 75 2.45 13.57 -4.49
C ALA A 75 3.01 13.42 -5.91
N GLU A 76 3.53 14.51 -6.48
CA GLU A 76 4.13 14.45 -7.83
C GLU A 76 5.29 13.45 -7.87
N ASP A 77 6.17 13.43 -6.88
CA ASP A 77 7.28 12.47 -6.87
C ASP A 77 6.82 11.01 -6.74
N ASP A 78 5.71 10.75 -6.02
CA ASP A 78 5.08 9.43 -6.01
C ASP A 78 4.57 9.04 -7.40
N ILE A 79 3.97 9.98 -8.14
CA ILE A 79 3.47 9.74 -9.50
C ILE A 79 4.63 9.48 -10.47
N LYS A 80 5.73 10.25 -10.40
CA LYS A 80 6.95 10.00 -11.20
C LYS A 80 7.47 8.60 -10.98
N GLU A 81 7.57 8.18 -9.72
CA GLU A 81 8.06 6.86 -9.35
C GLU A 81 7.17 5.78 -9.98
N ILE A 82 5.85 5.85 -9.77
CA ILE A 82 4.88 4.90 -10.35
C ILE A 82 4.99 4.87 -11.89
N ILE A 83 5.06 6.02 -12.55
CA ILE A 83 5.19 6.08 -14.01
C ILE A 83 6.51 5.47 -14.50
N THR A 84 7.60 5.69 -13.77
CA THR A 84 8.91 5.10 -14.07
C THR A 84 8.85 3.58 -13.95
N GLU A 85 8.20 3.05 -12.91
CA GLU A 85 8.01 1.60 -12.75
C GLU A 85 7.16 1.02 -13.89
N LEU A 86 6.09 1.71 -14.30
CA LEU A 86 5.24 1.29 -15.42
C LEU A 86 5.99 1.26 -16.77
N HIS A 87 7.13 1.93 -16.91
CA HIS A 87 7.98 1.80 -18.11
C HIS A 87 8.58 0.42 -18.29
N SER A 88 8.64 -0.39 -17.23
CA SER A 88 9.06 -1.80 -17.33
C SER A 88 8.00 -2.70 -17.99
N ALA A 89 6.76 -2.22 -18.17
CA ALA A 89 5.71 -2.98 -18.84
C ALA A 89 6.09 -3.30 -20.30
N PRO A 90 5.88 -4.54 -20.79
CA PRO A 90 6.32 -4.95 -22.13
C PRO A 90 5.65 -4.16 -23.26
N LYS A 91 4.41 -3.71 -23.03
CA LYS A 91 3.60 -2.97 -23.99
C LYS A 91 3.06 -1.70 -23.35
N PRO A 92 3.09 -0.55 -24.04
CA PRO A 92 2.51 0.70 -23.53
C PRO A 92 1.04 0.56 -23.12
N SER A 93 0.23 -0.21 -23.87
CA SER A 93 -1.19 -0.42 -23.57
C SER A 93 -1.46 -1.11 -22.23
N GLU A 94 -0.50 -1.88 -21.71
CA GLU A 94 -0.66 -2.57 -20.43
C GLU A 94 -0.44 -1.64 -19.23
N LYS A 95 0.24 -0.49 -19.41
CA LYS A 95 0.50 0.46 -18.33
C LYS A 95 -0.78 0.90 -17.60
N GLN A 96 -1.83 1.21 -18.37
CA GLN A 96 -3.12 1.62 -17.82
C GLN A 96 -3.82 0.47 -17.09
N ASN A 97 -3.81 -0.73 -17.67
CA ASN A 97 -4.43 -1.90 -17.07
C ASN A 97 -3.76 -2.27 -15.75
N ILE A 98 -2.42 -2.30 -15.71
CA ILE A 98 -1.65 -2.55 -14.49
C ILE A 98 -2.05 -1.58 -13.38
N LEU A 99 -2.14 -0.28 -13.69
CA LEU A 99 -2.56 0.69 -12.70
C LEU A 99 -4.01 0.52 -12.27
N GLN A 100 -4.91 0.20 -13.22
CA GLN A 100 -6.31 -0.08 -12.92
C GLN A 100 -6.46 -1.29 -12.00
N GLU A 101 -5.83 -2.41 -12.35
CA GLU A 101 -5.77 -3.66 -11.59
C GLU A 101 -5.33 -3.37 -10.13
N VAL A 102 -4.27 -2.57 -9.93
CA VAL A 102 -3.77 -2.21 -8.58
C VAL A 102 -4.75 -1.33 -7.80
N LEU A 103 -5.41 -0.38 -8.46
CA LEU A 103 -6.35 0.54 -7.82
C LEU A 103 -7.69 -0.12 -7.48
N GLU A 104 -8.02 -1.22 -8.15
CA GLU A 104 -9.23 -2.03 -7.93
C GLU A 104 -9.05 -3.10 -6.86
N VAL A 105 -7.82 -3.38 -6.39
CA VAL A 105 -7.60 -4.28 -5.25
C VAL A 105 -8.40 -3.81 -4.05
N GLU A 106 -9.24 -4.69 -3.53
CA GLU A 106 -10.12 -4.43 -2.40
C GLU A 106 -10.36 -5.73 -1.67
N ASN A 107 -10.31 -5.69 -0.33
CA ASN A 107 -10.69 -6.83 0.48
C ASN A 107 -12.22 -7.02 0.40
N GLU A 108 -12.67 -8.16 -0.14
CA GLU A 108 -14.10 -8.49 -0.28
C GLU A 108 -14.88 -8.50 1.04
N ASP A 109 -14.25 -8.85 2.17
CA ASP A 109 -14.92 -9.00 3.47
C ASP A 109 -15.25 -7.64 4.12
N ASN A 110 -14.40 -6.62 3.93
CA ASN A 110 -14.50 -5.36 4.68
C ASN A 110 -14.35 -4.08 3.83
N GLY A 111 -14.12 -4.21 2.52
CA GLY A 111 -13.95 -3.09 1.59
C GLY A 111 -12.65 -2.30 1.79
N SER A 112 -11.66 -2.86 2.51
CA SER A 112 -10.37 -2.21 2.70
C SER A 112 -9.65 -2.08 1.36
N LYS A 113 -9.12 -0.89 1.08
CA LYS A 113 -8.38 -0.58 -0.15
C LYS A 113 -6.90 -0.37 0.16
N PRO A 114 -5.99 -0.67 -0.78
CA PRO A 114 -4.56 -0.49 -0.57
C PRO A 114 -4.25 0.99 -0.29
N ASP A 115 -3.35 1.22 0.65
CA ASP A 115 -2.89 2.57 0.96
C ASP A 115 -1.89 3.07 -0.10
N LYS A 116 -1.29 4.24 0.14
CA LYS A 116 -0.31 4.81 -0.80
C LYS A 116 0.95 3.94 -0.92
N LYS A 117 1.44 3.39 0.19
CA LYS A 117 2.68 2.60 0.25
C LYS A 117 2.50 1.29 -0.51
N MET A 118 1.40 0.60 -0.25
CA MET A 118 1.03 -0.66 -0.88
C MET A 118 0.83 -0.52 -2.39
N ILE A 119 0.16 0.55 -2.87
CA ILE A 119 0.01 0.78 -4.32
C ILE A 119 1.36 0.91 -5.01
N LYS A 120 2.30 1.66 -4.43
CA LYS A 120 3.65 1.82 -5.01
C LYS A 120 4.39 0.48 -5.08
N GLN A 121 4.32 -0.30 -4.00
CA GLN A 121 4.92 -1.64 -3.92
C GLN A 121 4.30 -2.59 -4.96
N LEU A 122 2.97 -2.59 -5.09
CA LEU A 122 2.28 -3.44 -6.05
C LEU A 122 2.66 -3.09 -7.49
N VAL A 123 2.67 -1.81 -7.86
CA VAL A 123 3.12 -1.40 -9.20
C VAL A 123 4.56 -1.86 -9.44
N HIS A 124 5.49 -1.63 -8.51
CA HIS A 124 6.87 -2.08 -8.64
C HIS A 124 6.99 -3.62 -8.80
N LEU A 125 6.22 -4.37 -8.01
CA LEU A 125 6.25 -5.83 -8.03
C LEU A 125 5.70 -6.41 -9.33
N ILE A 126 4.60 -5.87 -9.86
CA ILE A 126 3.89 -6.46 -11.01
C ILE A 126 4.30 -5.85 -12.35
N ALA A 127 4.90 -4.66 -12.36
CA ALA A 127 5.35 -4.05 -13.60
C ALA A 127 6.43 -4.92 -14.27
N GLY A 128 6.28 -5.09 -15.58
CA GLY A 128 7.12 -5.99 -16.39
C GLY A 128 6.85 -7.48 -16.22
N ARG A 129 5.85 -7.89 -15.41
CA ARG A 129 5.47 -9.31 -15.27
C ARG A 129 4.33 -9.73 -16.22
N PRO A 130 4.29 -11.00 -16.63
CA PRO A 130 3.15 -11.56 -17.36
C PRO A 130 1.86 -11.47 -16.53
N GLU A 131 0.72 -11.37 -17.21
CA GLU A 131 -0.61 -11.22 -16.61
C GLU A 131 -0.92 -12.22 -15.48
N ALA A 132 -0.67 -13.52 -15.70
CA ALA A 132 -0.91 -14.55 -14.67
C ALA A 132 -0.09 -14.32 -13.39
N GLU A 133 1.13 -13.82 -13.51
CA GLU A 133 1.98 -13.47 -12.36
C GLU A 133 1.49 -12.20 -11.66
N ARG A 134 0.98 -11.22 -12.42
CA ARG A 134 0.38 -10.00 -11.85
C ARG A 134 -0.81 -10.37 -10.97
N PHE A 135 -1.75 -11.16 -11.49
CA PHE A 135 -2.93 -11.56 -10.73
C PHE A 135 -2.59 -12.36 -9.48
N ALA A 136 -1.61 -13.25 -9.54
CA ALA A 136 -1.17 -13.98 -8.35
C ALA A 136 -0.61 -13.06 -7.24
N ILE A 137 0.07 -11.98 -7.61
CA ILE A 137 0.57 -10.98 -6.63
C ILE A 137 -0.58 -10.13 -6.09
N LEU A 138 -1.54 -9.75 -6.95
CA LEU A 138 -2.70 -8.95 -6.55
C LEU A 138 -3.63 -9.73 -5.60
N GLU A 139 -3.84 -11.02 -5.84
CA GLU A 139 -4.62 -11.89 -4.93
C GLU A 139 -3.92 -12.08 -3.58
N PHE A 140 -2.59 -12.21 -3.58
CA PHE A 140 -1.82 -12.21 -2.34
C PHE A 140 -1.95 -10.88 -1.58
N ALA A 141 -1.96 -9.77 -2.31
CA ALA A 141 -2.16 -8.42 -1.76
C ALA A 141 -3.55 -8.25 -1.13
N GLU A 142 -4.58 -8.80 -1.77
CA GLU A 142 -5.93 -8.84 -1.22
C GLU A 142 -5.96 -9.63 0.10
N ASN A 143 -5.28 -10.78 0.15
CA ASN A 143 -5.14 -11.54 1.39
C ASN A 143 -4.37 -10.77 2.47
N GLU A 144 -3.37 -9.97 2.11
CA GLU A 144 -2.70 -9.06 3.07
C GLU A 144 -3.65 -7.97 3.60
N LEU A 145 -4.56 -7.44 2.80
CA LEU A 145 -5.56 -6.47 3.29
C LEU A 145 -6.49 -7.08 4.35
N LYS A 146 -6.58 -8.40 4.45
CA LYS A 146 -7.29 -9.13 5.51
C LYS A 146 -6.48 -9.20 6.81
N TYR A 147 -5.16 -9.22 6.72
CA TYR A 147 -4.25 -9.45 7.85
C TYR A 147 -3.15 -8.38 7.87
N THR A 148 -3.17 -7.47 8.85
CA THR A 148 -2.20 -6.36 9.00
C THR A 148 -0.78 -6.85 9.35
N THR A 149 -0.13 -7.53 8.42
CA THR A 149 1.11 -8.30 8.61
C THR A 149 2.26 -7.80 7.72
N GLU A 150 2.01 -6.87 6.79
CA GLU A 150 2.98 -6.25 5.89
C GLU A 150 3.89 -7.18 5.03
N PRO A 151 3.52 -8.41 4.64
CA PRO A 151 4.41 -9.28 3.86
C PRO A 151 4.76 -8.76 2.47
N LEU A 152 3.96 -7.89 1.85
CA LEU A 152 4.32 -7.22 0.59
C LEU A 152 5.54 -6.31 0.74
N THR A 153 5.73 -5.70 1.91
CA THR A 153 6.93 -4.88 2.17
C THR A 153 8.17 -5.76 2.15
N ALA A 154 8.14 -6.87 2.90
CA ALA A 154 9.20 -7.87 2.91
C ALA A 154 9.47 -8.39 1.50
N PHE A 155 8.40 -8.76 0.78
CA PHE A 155 8.48 -9.31 -0.57
C PHE A 155 9.12 -8.33 -1.56
N ASN A 156 8.72 -7.06 -1.51
CA ASN A 156 9.27 -5.99 -2.34
C ASN A 156 10.78 -5.78 -2.10
N ASN A 157 11.26 -6.04 -0.88
CA ASN A 157 12.67 -5.89 -0.51
C ASN A 157 13.55 -7.09 -0.93
N ILE A 158 12.97 -8.20 -1.42
CA ILE A 158 13.71 -9.38 -1.89
C ILE A 158 14.37 -9.10 -3.26
N PRO A 159 15.59 -9.58 -3.54
CA PRO A 159 16.18 -9.43 -4.88
C PRO A 159 15.33 -10.07 -5.98
N ARG A 160 15.20 -9.41 -7.14
CA ARG A 160 14.32 -9.84 -8.26
C ARG A 160 14.44 -11.32 -8.62
N LYS A 161 15.65 -11.86 -8.68
CA LYS A 161 15.89 -13.30 -8.98
C LYS A 161 15.20 -14.25 -8.00
N LYS A 162 15.18 -13.90 -6.73
CA LYS A 162 14.51 -14.67 -5.67
C LYS A 162 13.00 -14.39 -5.68
N GLN A 163 12.60 -13.13 -5.90
CA GLN A 163 11.19 -12.79 -6.12
C GLN A 163 10.57 -13.62 -7.24
N ASP A 164 11.24 -13.81 -8.37
CA ASP A 164 10.71 -14.57 -9.50
C ASP A 164 10.44 -16.06 -9.17
N LYS A 165 11.21 -16.65 -8.25
CA LYS A 165 10.93 -17.99 -7.74
C LYS A 165 9.66 -18.00 -6.86
N LEU A 166 9.53 -17.02 -5.98
CA LEU A 166 8.36 -16.85 -5.11
C LEU A 166 7.08 -16.56 -5.90
N VAL A 167 7.15 -15.70 -6.93
CA VAL A 167 6.01 -15.40 -7.81
C VAL A 167 5.51 -16.65 -8.54
N LYS A 168 6.40 -17.54 -8.97
CA LYS A 168 5.99 -18.84 -9.55
C LYS A 168 5.23 -19.71 -8.55
N ILE A 169 5.57 -19.62 -7.27
CA ILE A 169 4.85 -20.32 -6.21
C ILE A 169 3.49 -19.66 -5.96
N LEU A 170 3.42 -18.33 -5.88
CA LEU A 170 2.15 -17.59 -5.79
C LEU A 170 1.21 -17.93 -6.95
N ASN A 171 1.72 -17.96 -8.17
CA ASN A 171 0.93 -18.36 -9.34
C ASN A 171 0.39 -19.79 -9.18
N LYS A 172 1.13 -20.71 -8.57
CA LYS A 172 0.61 -22.05 -8.26
C LYS A 172 -0.46 -22.04 -7.19
N ILE A 173 -0.41 -21.13 -6.21
CA ILE A 173 -1.47 -20.95 -5.21
C ILE A 173 -2.75 -20.41 -5.88
N ASN A 174 -2.63 -19.37 -6.72
CA ASN A 174 -3.75 -18.83 -7.48
C ASN A 174 -4.41 -19.92 -8.37
N ASN A 175 -3.62 -20.68 -9.12
CA ASN A 175 -4.12 -21.76 -9.98
C ASN A 175 -4.83 -22.92 -9.24
N ILE A 176 -4.71 -23.02 -7.91
CA ILE A 176 -5.45 -24.00 -7.11
C ILE A 176 -6.61 -23.37 -6.33
N ASN A 177 -6.80 -22.06 -6.39
CA ASN A 177 -7.92 -21.35 -5.77
C ASN A 177 -9.21 -21.44 -6.62
N GLU A 178 -9.54 -22.64 -7.08
CA GLU A 178 -10.77 -22.91 -7.83
C GLU A 178 -11.82 -23.56 -6.91
N PRO A 179 -13.05 -23.02 -6.82
CA PRO A 179 -14.11 -23.56 -5.94
C PRO A 179 -14.39 -25.06 -6.12
N GLY A 180 -14.28 -25.56 -7.36
CA GLY A 180 -14.57 -26.96 -7.70
C GLY A 180 -13.54 -27.99 -7.18
N LEU A 181 -12.39 -27.54 -6.68
CA LEU A 181 -11.31 -28.43 -6.21
C LEU A 181 -11.46 -28.83 -4.73
N PHE A 182 -12.35 -28.19 -3.98
CA PHE A 182 -12.48 -28.42 -2.54
C PHE A 182 -13.85 -29.00 -2.17
N LYS A 183 -13.93 -29.64 -1.01
CA LYS A 183 -15.18 -30.20 -0.47
C LYS A 183 -16.23 -29.14 -0.11
N SER A 184 -15.79 -27.93 0.18
CA SER A 184 -16.63 -26.77 0.47
C SER A 184 -15.82 -25.48 0.31
N ASP A 185 -16.49 -24.34 0.18
CA ASP A 185 -15.83 -23.03 0.19
C ASP A 185 -15.07 -22.77 1.49
N LYS A 186 -15.59 -23.24 2.63
CA LYS A 186 -14.86 -23.14 3.91
C LYS A 186 -13.54 -23.89 3.86
N ALA A 187 -13.53 -25.10 3.29
CA ALA A 187 -12.31 -25.88 3.14
C ALA A 187 -11.32 -25.23 2.16
N ARG A 188 -11.82 -24.60 1.09
CA ARG A 188 -11.02 -23.79 0.16
C ARG A 188 -10.36 -22.64 0.88
N ILE A 189 -11.14 -21.76 1.52
CA ILE A 189 -10.64 -20.56 2.22
C ILE A 189 -9.59 -20.95 3.27
N GLU A 190 -9.88 -21.94 4.13
CA GLU A 190 -8.93 -22.40 5.16
C GLU A 190 -7.63 -22.93 4.55
N THR A 191 -7.70 -23.63 3.42
CA THR A 191 -6.51 -24.16 2.74
C THR A 191 -5.70 -23.07 2.07
N ILE A 192 -6.34 -22.13 1.38
CA ILE A 192 -5.67 -21.04 0.67
C ILE A 192 -5.05 -20.06 1.66
N ASP A 193 -5.77 -19.66 2.72
CA ASP A 193 -5.23 -18.83 3.80
C ASP A 193 -3.99 -19.50 4.43
N SER A 194 -4.06 -20.81 4.70
CA SER A 194 -2.92 -21.56 5.25
C SER A 194 -1.72 -21.61 4.28
N LEU A 195 -1.95 -21.66 2.96
CA LEU A 195 -0.87 -21.60 1.97
C LEU A 195 -0.22 -20.22 1.93
N TYR A 196 -1.00 -19.15 2.07
CA TYR A 196 -0.45 -17.80 2.18
C TYR A 196 0.32 -17.62 3.48
N ASP A 197 -0.15 -18.17 4.60
CA ASP A 197 0.60 -18.21 5.87
C ASP A 197 1.94 -18.95 5.71
N LEU A 198 1.92 -20.14 5.09
CA LEU A 198 3.14 -20.88 4.80
C LEU A 198 4.08 -20.08 3.89
N PHE A 199 3.55 -19.40 2.87
CA PHE A 199 4.30 -18.58 1.93
C PHE A 199 4.94 -17.35 2.59
N ARG A 200 4.30 -16.76 3.60
CA ARG A 200 4.83 -15.62 4.36
C ARG A 200 6.13 -15.95 5.08
N VAL A 201 6.31 -17.19 5.57
CA VAL A 201 7.49 -17.60 6.33
C VAL A 201 8.82 -17.35 5.57
N PRO A 202 9.04 -17.88 4.35
CA PRO A 202 10.25 -17.57 3.60
C PRO A 202 10.34 -16.10 3.19
N VAL A 203 9.22 -15.41 2.99
CA VAL A 203 9.21 -13.98 2.63
C VAL A 203 9.77 -13.14 3.77
N TYR A 204 9.30 -13.34 5.00
CA TYR A 204 9.83 -12.64 6.17
C TYR A 204 11.26 -13.02 6.47
N ALA A 205 11.61 -14.31 6.35
CA ALA A 205 12.97 -14.76 6.62
C ALA A 205 14.02 -14.06 5.74
N GLU A 206 13.69 -13.77 4.47
CA GLU A 206 14.59 -13.03 3.56
C GLU A 206 14.84 -11.57 3.97
N GLU A 207 13.95 -10.99 4.78
CA GLU A 207 14.08 -9.65 5.35
C GLU A 207 14.74 -9.71 6.74
N ASP A 208 14.19 -10.51 7.65
CA ASP A 208 14.63 -10.63 9.04
C ASP A 208 16.11 -11.00 9.15
N LEU A 209 16.57 -11.93 8.31
CA LEU A 209 17.95 -12.41 8.33
C LEU A 209 18.98 -11.34 7.98
N ARG A 210 18.58 -10.23 7.38
CA ARG A 210 19.49 -9.10 7.07
C ARG A 210 19.83 -8.27 8.30
N HIS A 211 19.08 -8.41 9.38
CA HIS A 211 19.14 -7.55 10.55
C HIS A 211 19.68 -8.24 11.80
N VAL A 212 20.00 -9.53 11.72
CA VAL A 212 20.43 -10.34 12.87
C VAL A 212 21.89 -10.81 12.73
N SER A 213 22.53 -11.10 13.87
CA SER A 213 23.85 -11.70 13.87
C SER A 213 23.83 -13.14 13.36
N GLN A 214 24.97 -13.68 12.92
CA GLN A 214 25.04 -15.03 12.36
C GLN A 214 24.51 -16.11 13.31
N THR A 215 24.84 -16.05 14.59
CA THR A 215 24.38 -17.05 15.58
C THR A 215 22.86 -17.02 15.78
N GLN A 216 22.27 -15.82 15.73
CA GLN A 216 20.82 -15.63 15.77
C GLN A 216 20.15 -16.09 14.48
N ALA A 217 20.77 -15.83 13.33
CA ALA A 217 20.30 -16.29 12.02
C ALA A 217 20.19 -17.81 11.96
N ASP A 218 21.20 -18.54 12.44
CA ASP A 218 21.20 -20.01 12.39
C ASP A 218 20.10 -20.61 13.27
N THR A 219 19.85 -20.02 14.45
CA THR A 219 18.77 -20.44 15.35
C THR A 219 17.40 -20.17 14.73
N TYR A 220 17.21 -18.94 14.22
CA TYR A 220 15.96 -18.54 13.55
C TYR A 220 15.65 -19.43 12.34
N LYS A 221 16.64 -19.73 11.48
CA LYS A 221 16.47 -20.61 10.32
C LYS A 221 15.96 -22.01 10.73
N LEU A 222 16.51 -22.58 11.81
CA LEU A 222 16.09 -23.89 12.31
C LEU A 222 14.67 -23.85 12.87
N GLU A 223 14.31 -22.81 13.63
CA GLU A 223 12.96 -22.62 14.17
C GLU A 223 11.92 -22.52 13.04
N GLN A 224 12.17 -21.68 12.04
CA GLN A 224 11.28 -21.54 10.88
C GLN A 224 11.19 -22.83 10.06
N LEU A 225 12.30 -23.56 9.91
CA LEU A 225 12.29 -24.86 9.23
C LEU A 225 11.41 -25.89 9.94
N HIS A 226 11.42 -25.90 11.27
CA HIS A 226 10.56 -26.77 12.07
C HIS A 226 9.09 -26.41 11.90
N LEU A 227 8.75 -25.13 11.95
CA LEU A 227 7.39 -24.63 11.72
C LEU A 227 6.89 -25.04 10.33
N LEU A 228 7.65 -24.74 9.28
CA LEU A 228 7.29 -25.11 7.90
C LEU A 228 7.07 -26.62 7.74
N ARG A 229 7.89 -27.45 8.39
CA ARG A 229 7.75 -28.90 8.33
C ARG A 229 6.45 -29.38 8.96
N ASP A 230 6.03 -28.76 10.06
CA ASP A 230 4.79 -29.11 10.74
C ASP A 230 3.56 -28.59 9.98
N ASP A 231 3.63 -27.37 9.44
CA ASP A 231 2.57 -26.79 8.62
C ASP A 231 2.33 -27.58 7.33
N VAL A 232 3.39 -28.13 6.70
CA VAL A 232 3.21 -29.01 5.53
C VAL A 232 2.34 -30.24 5.83
N LYS A 233 2.32 -30.73 7.08
CA LYS A 233 1.46 -31.87 7.48
C LYS A 233 -0.02 -31.50 7.47
N PHE A 234 -0.38 -30.22 7.63
CA PHE A 234 -1.76 -29.77 7.53
C PHE A 234 -2.37 -30.15 6.17
N PHE A 235 -1.61 -29.92 5.09
CA PHE A 235 -2.04 -30.15 3.70
C PHE A 235 -2.12 -31.63 3.30
N GLN A 236 -1.77 -32.55 4.20
CA GLN A 236 -1.86 -33.99 3.96
C GLN A 236 -3.19 -34.59 4.45
N LYS A 237 -4.04 -33.79 5.12
CA LYS A 237 -5.31 -34.24 5.70
C LYS A 237 -6.42 -34.32 4.64
N ASP A 238 -7.04 -35.49 4.48
CA ASP A 238 -8.05 -35.74 3.41
C ASP A 238 -9.35 -34.96 3.56
N LYS A 239 -9.62 -34.38 4.73
CA LYS A 239 -10.91 -33.75 5.03
C LYS A 239 -11.22 -32.50 4.20
N TYR A 240 -10.23 -31.90 3.51
CA TYR A 240 -10.39 -30.62 2.81
C TYR A 240 -10.64 -30.75 1.29
N TYR A 241 -10.23 -31.86 0.67
CA TYR A 241 -10.12 -31.98 -0.78
C TYR A 241 -11.25 -32.81 -1.40
N SER A 242 -11.71 -32.42 -2.60
CA SER A 242 -12.73 -33.17 -3.34
C SER A 242 -12.17 -34.49 -3.89
N ASP A 243 -10.90 -34.51 -4.29
CA ASP A 243 -10.20 -35.68 -4.81
C ASP A 243 -8.70 -35.71 -4.44
N ASP A 244 -8.06 -36.87 -4.65
CA ASP A 244 -6.64 -37.09 -4.38
C ASP A 244 -5.72 -36.27 -5.30
N LYS A 245 -6.20 -35.92 -6.50
CA LYS A 245 -5.45 -35.12 -7.47
C LYS A 245 -5.27 -33.69 -6.96
N THR A 246 -6.32 -33.11 -6.40
CA THR A 246 -6.31 -31.79 -5.78
C THR A 246 -5.43 -31.81 -4.56
N LYS A 247 -5.61 -32.80 -3.67
CA LYS A 247 -4.73 -32.99 -2.52
C LYS A 247 -3.26 -32.98 -2.96
N SER A 248 -2.91 -33.81 -3.94
CA SER A 248 -1.54 -33.90 -4.47
C SER A 248 -1.01 -32.55 -4.99
N LYS A 249 -1.83 -31.79 -5.73
CA LYS A 249 -1.47 -30.45 -6.20
C LYS A 249 -1.19 -29.48 -5.03
N VAL A 250 -2.11 -29.40 -4.07
CA VAL A 250 -2.01 -28.52 -2.90
C VAL A 250 -0.77 -28.88 -2.06
N THR A 251 -0.61 -30.16 -1.73
CA THR A 251 0.55 -30.66 -0.99
C THR A 251 1.86 -30.37 -1.75
N SER A 252 1.87 -30.53 -3.08
CA SER A 252 3.04 -30.20 -3.90
C SER A 252 3.38 -28.71 -3.86
N THR A 253 2.39 -27.82 -3.88
CA THR A 253 2.61 -26.36 -3.73
C THR A 253 3.19 -26.04 -2.34
N ALA A 254 2.67 -26.65 -1.27
CA ALA A 254 3.23 -26.49 0.08
C ALA A 254 4.70 -26.96 0.16
N TYR A 255 5.03 -28.10 -0.46
CA TYR A 255 6.42 -28.57 -0.53
C TYR A 255 7.32 -27.65 -1.35
N GLN A 256 6.82 -26.94 -2.35
CA GLN A 256 7.63 -25.98 -3.09
C GLN A 256 7.96 -24.74 -2.26
N ILE A 257 7.06 -24.30 -1.38
CA ILE A 257 7.34 -23.25 -0.38
C ILE A 257 8.45 -23.73 0.56
N TYR A 258 8.31 -24.94 1.10
CA TYR A 258 9.32 -25.56 1.95
C TYR A 258 10.69 -25.69 1.25
N ASN A 259 10.71 -26.16 0.01
CA ASN A 259 11.95 -26.30 -0.76
C ASN A 259 12.55 -24.94 -1.12
N TYR A 260 11.74 -23.92 -1.39
CA TYR A 260 12.25 -22.56 -1.57
C TYR A 260 13.02 -22.10 -0.33
N PHE A 261 12.47 -22.33 0.87
CA PHE A 261 13.13 -21.98 2.13
C PHE A 261 14.48 -22.71 2.27
N LEU A 262 14.51 -24.03 2.03
CA LEU A 262 15.74 -24.82 2.07
C LEU A 262 16.82 -24.33 1.09
N GLU A 263 16.43 -23.95 -0.12
CA GLU A 263 17.38 -23.61 -1.19
C GLU A 263 17.86 -22.16 -1.15
N ASN A 264 17.08 -21.25 -0.57
CA ASN A 264 17.31 -19.80 -0.72
C ASN A 264 17.48 -19.09 0.62
N VAL A 265 17.02 -19.67 1.72
CA VAL A 265 17.08 -19.07 3.07
C VAL A 265 18.11 -19.77 3.96
N ILE A 266 18.16 -21.11 3.95
CA ILE A 266 19.18 -21.88 4.69
C ILE A 266 20.55 -21.69 4.04
#